data_AF-A0A1I1D572-F1
#
_entry.id   AF-A0A1I1D572-F1
#
_cell.length_a   1.000
_cell.length_b   1.000
_cell.length_c   1.000
_cell.angle_alpha   90.00
_cell.angle_beta   90.00
_cell.angle_gamma   90.00
#
_symmetry.space_group_name_H-M   'P 1'
#
loop_
_entity.id
_entity.type
_entity.pdbx_description
1 polymer ?
#
loop_
_entity_poly.entity_id
_entity_poly.type
_entity_poly.pdbx_seq_one_letter_code
_entity_poly.pdbx_strand_id
1 'polypeptide(L)'
;MIIKEDGTLDTASDVFAEGESFNITVKVKGYENDLVFTYTKKSEESSDYAPGDVNGDGNINVTDITKVAAHVKGKKILDEKGMKAADVNKDGNVNVTDIIRIAAHVKGKNLIK
;
A
#
# COMPACT_ATOMS: atom_id res chain seq x y z
N MET A 1 21.56 20.70 4.38
CA MET A 1 22.36 20.00 5.41
C MET A 1 21.36 19.39 6.38
N ILE A 2 21.48 18.11 6.77
CA ILE A 2 20.43 17.42 7.56
C ILE A 2 20.28 18.03 8.98
N ILE A 3 21.32 18.71 9.48
CA ILE A 3 21.33 19.38 10.78
C ILE A 3 21.48 20.89 10.56
N LYS A 4 20.64 21.68 11.21
CA LYS A 4 20.71 23.15 11.23
C LYS A 4 21.86 23.63 12.12
N GLU A 5 22.23 24.90 12.00
CA GLU A 5 23.26 25.51 12.87
C GLU A 5 22.92 25.45 14.36
N ASP A 6 21.63 25.37 14.70
CA ASP A 6 21.14 25.22 16.08
C ASP A 6 21.16 23.77 16.60
N GLY A 7 21.66 22.82 15.80
CA GLY A 7 21.74 21.40 16.16
C GLY A 7 20.42 20.64 16.03
N THR A 8 19.33 21.29 15.59
CA THR A 8 18.05 20.61 15.32
C THR A 8 18.06 19.96 13.95
N LEU A 9 17.23 18.92 13.79
CA LEU A 9 17.05 18.24 12.51
C LEU A 9 16.30 19.16 11.53
N ASP A 10 16.83 19.33 10.33
CA ASP A 10 16.14 20.05 9.26
C ASP A 10 15.12 19.14 8.57
N THR A 11 13.87 19.19 9.07
CA THR A 11 12.75 18.40 8.55
C THR A 11 12.12 18.99 7.28
N ALA A 12 12.58 20.16 6.81
CA ALA A 12 12.06 20.85 5.63
C ALA A 12 12.99 20.73 4.42
N SER A 13 14.20 20.18 4.59
CA SER A 13 15.07 19.78 3.48
C SER A 13 14.38 18.71 2.65
N ASP A 14 14.45 18.81 1.31
CA ASP A 14 13.93 17.80 0.39
C ASP A 14 14.41 16.42 0.85
N VAL A 15 13.44 15.68 1.33
CA VAL A 15 13.62 14.49 2.14
C VAL A 15 14.31 13.43 1.26
N PHE A 16 15.60 13.19 1.54
CA PHE A 16 16.49 12.19 0.91
C PHE A 16 16.97 12.54 -0.50
N ALA A 17 18.14 13.16 -0.60
CA ALA A 17 18.82 13.41 -1.89
C ALA A 17 19.09 12.11 -2.67
N GLU A 18 19.18 10.95 -2.01
CA GLU A 18 19.14 9.59 -2.59
C GLU A 18 19.15 8.56 -1.44
N GLY A 19 18.22 7.59 -1.43
CA GLY A 19 18.25 6.43 -0.51
C GLY A 19 17.01 6.22 0.36
N GLU A 20 16.74 4.96 0.73
CA GLU A 20 15.57 4.56 1.54
C GLU A 20 15.85 4.52 3.06
N SER A 21 17.08 4.78 3.47
CA SER A 21 17.49 4.75 4.89
C SER A 21 18.73 5.59 5.16
N PHE A 22 18.91 6.01 6.41
CA PHE A 22 20.17 6.59 6.89
C PHE A 22 20.50 6.11 8.32
N ASN A 23 21.79 6.20 8.68
CA ASN A 23 22.28 5.90 10.02
C ASN A 23 22.87 7.17 10.65
N ILE A 24 22.46 7.49 11.88
CA ILE A 24 23.15 8.47 12.74
C ILE A 24 24.04 7.68 13.69
N THR A 25 25.35 7.96 13.66
CA THR A 25 26.32 7.34 14.57
C THR A 25 26.82 8.35 15.59
N VAL A 26 26.63 8.06 16.88
CA VAL A 26 27.13 8.86 18.00
C VAL A 26 28.35 8.16 18.60
N LYS A 27 29.51 8.80 18.49
CA LYS A 27 30.78 8.34 19.08
C LYS A 27 31.10 9.15 20.31
N VAL A 28 31.29 8.49 21.46
CA VAL A 28 31.65 9.15 22.71
C VAL A 28 33.06 8.75 23.10
N LYS A 29 33.94 9.74 23.29
CA LYS A 29 35.34 9.48 23.68
C LYS A 29 35.38 8.78 25.04
N GLY A 30 36.05 7.63 25.10
CA GLY A 30 36.16 6.80 26.31
C GLY A 30 35.14 5.67 26.42
N TYR A 31 34.27 5.51 25.42
CA TYR A 31 33.39 4.36 25.27
C TYR A 31 33.82 3.54 24.07
N GLU A 32 33.87 2.22 24.23
CA GLU A 32 34.33 1.28 23.19
C GLU A 32 33.33 1.16 22.02
N ASN A 33 32.05 1.44 22.27
CA ASN A 33 30.97 1.17 21.32
C ASN A 33 30.32 2.47 20.79
N ASP A 34 30.05 2.46 19.50
CA ASP A 34 29.26 3.50 18.84
C ASP A 34 27.76 3.24 19.04
N LEU A 35 26.99 4.30 19.30
CA LEU A 35 25.53 4.25 19.30
C LEU A 35 25.03 4.58 17.89
N VAL A 36 24.32 3.64 17.26
CA VAL A 36 23.79 3.81 15.90
C VAL A 36 22.27 3.87 15.95
N PHE A 37 21.71 4.96 15.41
CA PHE A 37 20.27 5.11 15.16
C PHE A 37 20.01 4.96 13.68
N THR A 38 19.28 3.92 13.31
CA THR A 38 18.87 3.68 11.92
C THR A 38 17.46 4.22 11.71
N TYR A 39 17.33 5.11 10.73
CA TYR A 39 16.04 5.47 10.16
C TYR A 39 15.92 4.77 8.82
N THR A 40 14.82 4.05 8.63
CA THR A 40 14.42 3.49 7.33
C THR A 40 13.06 4.07 7.00
N LYS A 41 12.93 4.64 5.79
CA LYS A 41 11.62 5.06 5.28
C LYS A 41 10.73 3.84 5.30
N LYS A 42 9.58 3.95 5.94
CA LYS A 42 8.56 2.90 5.88
C LYS A 42 8.17 2.73 4.42
N SER A 43 8.63 1.67 3.77
CA SER A 43 8.07 1.25 2.50
C SER A 43 6.63 0.86 2.80
N GLU A 44 5.69 1.55 2.17
CA GLU A 44 4.42 0.88 1.90
C GLU A 44 4.79 -0.22 0.91
N GLU A 45 5.04 -1.42 1.41
CA GLU A 45 4.95 -2.60 0.56
C GLU A 45 3.52 -2.60 0.03
N SER A 46 3.36 -2.04 -1.17
CA SER A 46 2.19 -2.20 -2.00
C SER A 46 2.19 -3.66 -2.46
N SER A 47 1.89 -4.58 -1.54
CA SER A 47 1.05 -5.71 -1.92
C SER A 47 -0.29 -5.11 -2.34
N ASP A 48 -0.32 -4.57 -3.56
CA ASP A 48 -1.58 -4.30 -4.22
C ASP A 48 -2.28 -5.64 -4.33
N TYR A 49 -3.55 -5.67 -3.94
CA TYR A 49 -4.32 -6.88 -4.12
C TYR A 49 -4.42 -7.16 -5.63
N ALA A 50 -4.40 -8.43 -6.00
CA ALA A 50 -4.56 -8.81 -7.39
C ALA A 50 -5.90 -8.28 -7.94
N PRO A 51 -6.00 -7.89 -9.23
CA PRO A 51 -7.27 -7.48 -9.81
C PRO A 51 -8.35 -8.54 -9.59
N GLY A 52 -9.45 -8.16 -8.95
CA GLY A 52 -10.55 -9.05 -8.56
C GLY A 52 -10.42 -9.70 -7.18
N ASP A 53 -9.23 -9.70 -6.56
CA ASP A 53 -9.02 -10.09 -5.16
C ASP A 53 -9.27 -8.87 -4.27
N VAL A 54 -10.51 -8.68 -3.86
CA VAL A 54 -10.93 -7.47 -3.16
C VAL A 54 -10.62 -7.55 -1.66
N ASN A 55 -10.22 -8.72 -1.19
CA ASN A 55 -9.94 -8.98 0.21
C ASN A 55 -8.45 -9.20 0.52
N GLY A 56 -7.60 -9.41 -0.50
CA GLY A 56 -6.17 -9.63 -0.36
C GLY A 56 -5.78 -11.04 0.09
N ASP A 57 -6.68 -12.02 -0.02
CA ASP A 57 -6.44 -13.41 0.42
C ASP A 57 -5.72 -14.25 -0.65
N GLY A 58 -5.47 -13.68 -1.83
CA GLY A 58 -4.81 -14.32 -2.96
C GLY A 58 -5.74 -15.16 -3.85
N ASN A 59 -7.04 -15.24 -3.55
CA ASN A 59 -8.00 -16.04 -4.29
C ASN A 59 -9.21 -15.21 -4.73
N ILE A 60 -9.45 -15.12 -6.04
CA ILE A 60 -10.63 -14.47 -6.58
C ILE A 60 -11.83 -15.42 -6.46
N ASN A 61 -12.75 -15.14 -5.52
CA ASN A 61 -13.88 -16.01 -5.22
C ASN A 61 -15.17 -15.23 -4.91
N VAL A 62 -16.22 -15.93 -4.44
CA VAL A 62 -17.54 -15.32 -4.16
C VAL A 62 -17.46 -14.28 -3.04
N THR A 63 -16.50 -14.41 -2.14
CA THR A 63 -16.26 -13.44 -1.06
C THR A 63 -15.95 -12.06 -1.64
N ASP A 64 -15.14 -11.97 -2.69
CA ASP A 64 -14.79 -10.71 -3.35
C ASP A 64 -16.02 -10.08 -4.00
N ILE A 65 -16.83 -10.90 -4.69
CA ILE A 65 -18.12 -10.48 -5.28
C ILE A 65 -19.02 -9.85 -4.21
N THR A 66 -19.15 -10.51 -3.04
CA THR A 66 -20.00 -10.00 -1.96
C THR A 66 -19.46 -8.71 -1.35
N LYS A 67 -18.15 -8.53 -1.26
CA LYS A 67 -17.52 -7.29 -0.77
C LYS A 67 -17.78 -6.13 -1.71
N VAL A 68 -17.57 -6.31 -3.01
CA VAL A 68 -17.88 -5.27 -4.02
C VAL A 68 -19.37 -4.95 -4.00
N ALA A 69 -20.24 -5.95 -3.93
CA ALA A 69 -21.69 -5.72 -3.84
C ALA A 69 -22.11 -4.95 -2.58
N ALA A 70 -21.45 -5.17 -1.44
CA ALA A 70 -21.70 -4.41 -0.22
C ALA A 70 -21.25 -2.95 -0.36
N HIS A 71 -20.13 -2.71 -1.06
CA HIS A 71 -19.63 -1.37 -1.39
C HIS A 71 -20.57 -0.61 -2.31
N VAL A 72 -20.96 -1.21 -3.44
CA VAL A 72 -21.90 -0.62 -4.39
C VAL A 72 -23.25 -0.29 -3.75
N LYS A 73 -23.66 -1.06 -2.73
CA LYS A 73 -24.89 -0.81 -1.95
C LYS A 73 -24.70 0.19 -0.80
N GLY A 74 -23.51 0.77 -0.63
CA GLY A 74 -23.19 1.71 0.45
C GLY A 74 -23.20 1.10 1.86
N LYS A 75 -23.15 -0.24 1.98
CA LYS A 75 -23.19 -0.94 3.27
C LYS A 75 -21.81 -1.08 3.91
N LYS A 76 -20.75 -1.16 3.10
CA LYS A 76 -19.37 -1.30 3.57
C LYS A 76 -18.41 -0.63 2.60
N ILE A 77 -17.57 0.26 3.10
CA ILE A 77 -16.54 0.93 2.28
C ILE A 77 -15.34 -0.02 2.18
N LEU A 78 -14.78 -0.16 0.97
CA LEU A 78 -13.52 -0.91 0.77
C LEU A 78 -12.35 0.02 1.11
N ASP A 79 -11.22 -0.57 1.50
CA ASP A 79 -9.97 0.17 1.61
C ASP A 79 -9.45 0.56 0.22
N GLU A 80 -8.44 1.44 0.16
CA GLU A 80 -7.89 1.92 -1.11
C GLU A 80 -7.40 0.77 -2.01
N LYS A 81 -6.78 -0.26 -1.41
CA LYS A 81 -6.31 -1.45 -2.12
C LYS A 81 -7.48 -2.26 -2.69
N GLY A 82 -8.51 -2.51 -1.87
CA GLY A 82 -9.73 -3.17 -2.30
C GLY A 82 -10.48 -2.38 -3.37
N MET A 83 -10.45 -1.04 -3.34
CA MET A 83 -11.01 -0.21 -4.40
C MET A 83 -10.29 -0.42 -5.73
N LYS A 84 -8.95 -0.42 -5.73
CA LYS A 84 -8.14 -0.68 -6.94
C LYS A 84 -8.35 -2.09 -7.48
N ALA A 85 -8.41 -3.09 -6.61
CA ALA A 85 -8.65 -4.47 -7.02
C ALA A 85 -10.09 -4.71 -7.50
N ALA A 86 -11.06 -3.98 -6.94
CA ALA A 86 -12.45 -4.07 -7.36
C ALA A 86 -12.70 -3.42 -8.73
N ASP A 87 -11.96 -2.38 -9.11
CA ASP A 87 -12.02 -1.74 -10.44
C ASP A 87 -11.32 -2.60 -11.51
N VAL A 88 -11.93 -3.73 -11.84
CA VAL A 88 -11.38 -4.71 -12.79
C VAL A 88 -11.54 -4.27 -14.25
N ASN A 89 -12.34 -3.23 -14.52
CA ASN A 89 -12.44 -2.63 -15.85
C ASN A 89 -11.58 -1.38 -16.05
N LYS A 90 -10.98 -0.86 -14.96
CA LYS A 90 -10.11 0.33 -14.93
C LYS A 90 -10.82 1.58 -15.45
N ASP A 91 -12.12 1.70 -15.20
CA ASP A 91 -12.91 2.88 -15.57
C ASP A 91 -12.92 3.95 -14.47
N GLY A 92 -12.31 3.65 -13.31
CA GLY A 92 -12.22 4.54 -12.16
C GLY A 92 -13.43 4.47 -11.22
N ASN A 93 -14.45 3.66 -11.53
CA ASN A 93 -15.68 3.55 -10.75
C ASN A 93 -16.01 2.10 -10.44
N VAL A 94 -16.05 1.75 -9.16
CA VAL A 94 -16.48 0.41 -8.76
C VAL A 94 -17.99 0.31 -8.74
N ASN A 95 -18.53 -0.47 -9.67
CA ASN A 95 -19.96 -0.59 -9.89
C ASN A 95 -20.39 -2.03 -10.23
N VAL A 96 -21.63 -2.20 -10.69
CA VAL A 96 -22.20 -3.53 -11.00
C VAL A 96 -21.45 -4.22 -12.14
N THR A 97 -20.83 -3.46 -13.05
CA THR A 97 -20.01 -3.98 -14.14
C THR A 97 -18.84 -4.80 -13.62
N ASP A 98 -18.18 -4.33 -12.56
CA ASP A 98 -17.06 -5.03 -11.94
C ASP A 98 -17.50 -6.31 -11.25
N ILE A 99 -18.64 -6.25 -10.54
CA ILE A 99 -19.26 -7.44 -9.92
C ILE A 99 -19.49 -8.54 -10.96
N ILE A 100 -20.00 -8.18 -12.13
CA ILE A 100 -20.26 -9.13 -13.23
C ILE A 100 -18.95 -9.72 -13.76
N ARG A 101 -17.88 -8.92 -13.87
CA ARG A 101 -16.57 -9.39 -14.35
C ARG A 101 -15.90 -10.34 -13.37
N ILE A 102 -15.89 -10.02 -12.08
CA ILE A 102 -15.38 -10.91 -11.03
C ILE A 102 -16.21 -12.21 -11.02
N ALA A 103 -17.55 -12.11 -11.10
CA ALA A 103 -18.41 -13.29 -11.18
C ALA A 103 -18.16 -14.15 -12.43
N ALA A 104 -17.80 -13.54 -13.57
CA ALA A 104 -17.46 -14.27 -14.78
C ALA A 104 -16.12 -14.99 -14.65
N HIS A 105 -15.13 -14.40 -13.96
CA HIS A 105 -13.86 -15.05 -13.63
C HIS A 105 -14.06 -16.24 -12.70
N VAL A 106 -14.81 -16.05 -11.61
CA VAL A 106 -15.13 -17.13 -10.65
C VAL A 106 -15.87 -18.29 -11.34
N LYS A 107 -16.68 -18.01 -12.36
CA LYS A 107 -17.37 -19.03 -13.17
C LYS A 107 -16.52 -19.63 -14.31
N GLY A 108 -15.26 -19.22 -14.47
CA GLY A 108 -14.38 -19.66 -15.55
C GLY A 108 -14.81 -19.21 -16.96
N LYS A 109 -15.67 -18.19 -17.06
CA LYS A 109 -16.22 -17.71 -18.34
C LYS A 109 -15.39 -16.60 -18.96
N ASN A 110 -14.76 -15.76 -18.16
CA ASN A 110 -13.85 -14.71 -18.60
C ASN A 110 -12.78 -14.50 -17.53
N LEU A 111 -11.53 -14.82 -17.85
CA LEU A 111 -10.43 -14.65 -16.90
C LEU A 111 -10.00 -13.18 -16.86
N ILE A 112 -10.10 -12.56 -15.68
CA ILE A 112 -9.36 -11.33 -15.34
C ILE A 112 -7.86 -11.61 -15.52
N LYS A 113 -7.16 -10.70 -16.19
CA LYS A 113 -5.72 -10.78 -16.53
C LYS A 113 -4.93 -9.71 -15.80
#